data_AF-A0A2D6LBF5-F1
#
_entry.id   AF-A0A2D6LBF5-F1
#
_cell.length_a   1.000
_cell.length_b   1.000
_cell.length_c   1.000
_cell.angle_alpha   90.00
_cell.angle_beta   90.00
_cell.angle_gamma   90.00
#
_symmetry.space_group_name_H-M   'P 1'
#
loop_
_entity.id
_entity.type
_entity.pdbx_description
1 polymer ?
#
loop_
_entity_poly.entity_id
_entity_poly.type
_entity_poly.pdbx_seq_one_letter_code
_entity_poly.pdbx_strand_id
1 'polypeptide(L)'
;MLSVIDLIEAGTLSVQQAAWLAVRIFDGASFLVGARPGGAGKTTVMGALLGLLPDKTSAHLAKPGTGWRESRTGDCIVAYEVSAGSYEAYIWGGDLRLFCRCGRSGRRIVSNLHADTIEEAEDQIVKENGVERRDFLSFDIFLPIRVRSRLKRIERRVDSIYVVEDERWLMATPDAGPREQKCQGFFESCLLEGVKRIEEVRERWVRLATDL
;
A
#
# COMPACT_ATOMS: atom_id res chain seq x y z
N MET A 1 -5.22 8.50 13.00
CA MET A 1 -4.46 7.69 12.04
C MET A 1 -3.34 8.55 11.50
N LEU A 2 -2.16 8.00 11.18
CA LEU A 2 -1.07 8.78 10.59
C LEU A 2 -1.33 9.02 9.11
N SER A 3 -0.94 10.19 8.60
CA SER A 3 -0.92 10.52 7.17
C SER A 3 0.41 10.17 6.53
N VAL A 4 0.50 10.32 5.21
CA VAL A 4 1.78 10.20 4.50
C VAL A 4 2.81 11.24 4.96
N ILE A 5 2.36 12.41 5.43
CA ILE A 5 3.25 13.46 5.95
C ILE A 5 3.95 12.99 7.22
N ASP A 6 3.22 12.32 8.12
CA ASP A 6 3.81 11.72 9.32
C ASP A 6 4.87 10.66 8.96
N LEU A 7 4.64 9.87 7.89
CA LEU A 7 5.63 8.90 7.41
C LEU A 7 6.88 9.58 6.86
N ILE A 8 6.71 10.71 6.16
CA ILE A 8 7.83 11.48 5.62
C ILE A 8 8.67 12.09 6.74
N GLU A 9 8.03 12.73 7.72
CA GLU A 9 8.73 13.30 8.88
C GLU A 9 9.45 12.26 9.73
N ALA A 10 8.85 11.08 9.88
CA ALA A 10 9.48 9.96 10.56
C ALA A 10 10.64 9.34 9.77
N GLY A 11 10.84 9.75 8.51
CA GLY A 11 11.81 9.16 7.59
C GLY A 11 11.47 7.72 7.19
N THR A 12 10.22 7.31 7.36
CA THR A 12 9.72 6.01 6.91
C THR A 12 9.65 5.95 5.39
N LEU A 13 9.22 7.05 4.77
CA LEU A 13 9.31 7.32 3.34
C LEU A 13 10.07 8.62 3.13
N SER A 14 10.83 8.74 2.05
CA SER A 14 11.25 10.04 1.54
C SER A 14 10.10 10.74 0.81
N VAL A 15 10.17 12.06 0.64
CA VAL A 15 9.23 12.83 -0.20
C VAL A 15 9.15 12.25 -1.61
N GLN A 16 10.31 11.92 -2.20
CA GLN A 16 10.40 11.32 -3.54
C GLN A 16 9.68 9.97 -3.62
N GLN A 17 9.92 9.06 -2.67
CA GLN A 17 9.20 7.78 -2.60
C GLN A 17 7.70 7.98 -2.42
N ALA A 18 7.29 8.89 -1.52
CA ALA A 18 5.89 9.18 -1.28
C ALA A 18 5.19 9.70 -2.54
N ALA A 19 5.81 10.62 -3.28
CA ALA A 19 5.28 11.17 -4.53
C ALA A 19 5.14 10.12 -5.61
N TRP A 20 6.17 9.29 -5.79
CA TRP A 20 6.19 8.21 -6.74
C TRP A 20 5.12 7.15 -6.46
N LEU A 21 4.91 6.82 -5.17
CA LEU A 21 3.82 5.94 -4.74
C LEU A 21 2.46 6.59 -4.95
N ALA A 22 2.33 7.89 -4.67
CA ALA A 22 1.07 8.61 -4.82
C ALA A 22 0.55 8.57 -6.26
N VAL A 23 1.43 8.79 -7.26
CA VAL A 23 1.07 8.69 -8.68
C VAL A 23 0.60 7.28 -9.04
N ARG A 24 1.34 6.24 -8.63
CA ARG A 24 0.95 4.85 -8.94
C ARG A 24 -0.35 4.44 -8.26
N ILE A 25 -0.53 4.81 -6.99
CA ILE A 25 -1.77 4.56 -6.27
C ILE A 25 -2.93 5.28 -6.97
N PHE A 26 -2.72 6.52 -7.40
CA PHE A 26 -3.71 7.27 -8.17
C PHE A 26 -4.10 6.52 -9.45
N ASP A 27 -3.13 5.96 -10.17
CA ASP A 27 -3.34 5.23 -11.42
C ASP A 27 -3.97 3.83 -11.26
N GLY A 28 -4.18 3.36 -10.03
CA GLY A 28 -4.85 2.07 -9.79
C GLY A 28 -4.01 1.04 -9.06
N ALA A 29 -2.72 1.31 -8.80
CA ALA A 29 -1.80 0.30 -8.30
C ALA A 29 -2.28 -0.31 -6.97
N SER A 30 -2.33 -1.63 -6.97
CA SER A 30 -2.47 -2.48 -5.80
C SER A 30 -1.14 -2.56 -5.06
N PHE A 31 -1.18 -2.71 -3.73
CA PHE A 31 0.06 -2.75 -2.97
C PHE A 31 -0.01 -3.66 -1.74
N LEU A 32 1.14 -4.20 -1.41
CA LEU A 32 1.35 -5.14 -0.32
C LEU A 32 2.44 -4.60 0.61
N VAL A 33 2.16 -4.50 1.90
CA VAL A 33 3.14 -4.03 2.89
C VAL A 33 3.66 -5.20 3.72
N GLY A 34 4.98 -5.42 3.68
CA GLY A 34 5.65 -6.52 4.35
C GLY A 34 6.42 -6.10 5.58
N ALA A 35 6.37 -6.92 6.62
CA ALA A 35 7.37 -6.97 7.67
C ALA A 35 7.19 -8.25 8.50
N ARG A 36 8.26 -9.00 8.74
CA ARG A 36 8.22 -10.16 9.66
C ARG A 36 7.79 -9.78 11.09
N PRO A 37 8.37 -8.76 11.76
CA PRO A 37 7.98 -8.45 13.13
C PRO A 37 6.57 -7.84 13.23
N GLY A 38 5.79 -8.32 14.21
CA GLY A 38 4.61 -7.60 14.68
C GLY A 38 4.97 -6.21 15.21
N GLY A 39 4.11 -5.21 15.03
CA GLY A 39 4.37 -3.83 15.48
C GLY A 39 5.36 -3.02 14.61
N ALA A 40 5.74 -3.55 13.44
CA ALA A 40 6.59 -2.85 12.47
C ALA A 40 5.94 -1.61 11.84
N GLY A 41 4.62 -1.46 11.93
CA GLY A 41 3.88 -0.32 11.35
C GLY A 41 3.27 -0.58 9.97
N LYS A 42 3.09 -1.85 9.55
CA LYS A 42 2.49 -2.21 8.25
C LYS A 42 1.14 -1.52 8.02
N THR A 43 0.21 -1.69 8.98
CA THR A 43 -1.11 -1.06 8.95
C THR A 43 -1.04 0.47 8.96
N THR A 44 -0.02 1.04 9.58
CA THR A 44 0.22 2.49 9.58
C THR A 44 0.61 2.99 8.20
N VAL A 45 1.54 2.30 7.52
CA VAL A 45 1.92 2.61 6.13
C VAL A 45 0.74 2.41 5.19
N MET A 46 0.04 1.29 5.31
CA MET A 46 -1.17 0.99 4.53
C MET A 46 -2.23 2.09 4.68
N GLY A 47 -2.58 2.48 5.91
CA GLY A 47 -3.60 3.51 6.15
C GLY A 47 -3.20 4.89 5.60
N ALA A 48 -1.95 5.28 5.76
CA ALA A 48 -1.43 6.53 5.21
C ALA A 48 -1.50 6.57 3.67
N LEU A 49 -1.15 5.46 3.01
CA LEU A 49 -1.19 5.34 1.54
C LEU A 49 -2.63 5.23 1.01
N LEU A 50 -3.54 4.57 1.72
CA LEU A 50 -4.98 4.58 1.38
C LEU A 50 -5.56 6.00 1.43
N GLY A 51 -4.98 6.89 2.24
CA GLY A 51 -5.30 8.33 2.24
C GLY A 51 -5.02 9.04 0.91
N LEU A 52 -4.29 8.41 -0.02
CA LEU A 52 -3.91 8.95 -1.33
C LEU A 52 -4.74 8.37 -2.50
N LEU A 53 -5.78 7.59 -2.24
CA LEU A 53 -6.67 7.10 -3.32
C LEU A 53 -7.29 8.27 -4.12
N PRO A 54 -7.68 8.09 -5.39
CA PRO A 54 -8.48 9.10 -6.10
C PRO A 54 -9.78 9.44 -5.37
N ASP A 55 -10.36 10.61 -5.64
CA ASP A 55 -11.69 10.95 -5.12
C ASP A 55 -12.74 9.93 -5.59
N LYS A 56 -13.79 9.72 -4.79
CA LYS A 56 -14.89 8.79 -5.05
C LYS A 56 -14.51 7.31 -5.23
N THR A 57 -13.26 6.93 -4.96
CA THR A 57 -12.87 5.51 -4.89
C THR A 57 -13.65 4.83 -3.77
N SER A 58 -14.48 3.84 -4.10
CA SER A 58 -15.16 3.03 -3.09
C SER A 58 -14.19 2.03 -2.50
N ALA A 59 -14.11 1.96 -1.17
CA ALA A 59 -13.22 1.08 -0.43
C ALA A 59 -14.04 0.05 0.35
N HIS A 60 -13.74 -1.23 0.12
CA HIS A 60 -14.41 -2.36 0.74
C HIS A 60 -13.42 -3.14 1.59
N LEU A 61 -13.80 -3.43 2.83
CA LEU A 61 -13.01 -4.32 3.67
C LEU A 61 -13.23 -5.77 3.21
N ALA A 62 -12.19 -6.61 3.11
CA ALA A 62 -12.27 -8.01 2.69
C ALA A 62 -12.88 -8.90 3.79
N LYS A 63 -14.14 -8.64 4.13
CA LYS A 63 -14.91 -9.27 5.20
C LYS A 63 -16.31 -9.60 4.70
N PRO A 64 -16.93 -10.73 5.09
CA PRO A 64 -18.31 -11.00 4.75
C PRO A 64 -19.26 -9.83 5.10
N GLY A 65 -20.18 -9.51 4.18
CA GLY A 65 -21.20 -8.47 4.38
C GLY A 65 -20.78 -7.03 4.02
N THR A 66 -19.55 -6.79 3.55
CA THR A 66 -19.06 -5.45 3.16
C THR A 66 -19.21 -5.14 1.67
N GLY A 67 -19.74 -6.09 0.89
CA GLY A 67 -19.88 -5.97 -0.56
C GLY A 67 -18.59 -6.15 -1.35
N TRP A 68 -17.48 -6.57 -0.73
CA TRP A 68 -16.19 -6.64 -1.44
C TRP A 68 -16.15 -7.64 -2.59
N ARG A 69 -16.95 -8.71 -2.52
CA ARG A 69 -17.07 -9.73 -3.58
C ARG A 69 -17.84 -9.18 -4.79
N GLU A 70 -18.73 -8.22 -4.55
CA GLU A 70 -19.57 -7.54 -5.52
C GLU A 70 -19.00 -6.18 -5.95
N SER A 71 -17.84 -5.79 -5.43
CA SER A 71 -17.12 -4.56 -5.80
C SER A 71 -16.91 -4.50 -7.32
N ARG A 72 -16.71 -3.31 -7.87
CA ARG A 72 -16.57 -3.06 -9.31
C ARG A 72 -15.12 -2.77 -9.67
N THR A 73 -14.80 -2.88 -10.95
CA THR A 73 -13.50 -2.42 -11.49
C THR A 73 -13.25 -0.98 -11.06
N GLY A 74 -12.04 -0.68 -10.58
CA GLY A 74 -11.66 0.61 -10.00
C GLY A 74 -11.87 0.73 -8.49
N ASP A 75 -12.72 -0.09 -7.87
CA ASP A 75 -12.88 -0.11 -6.42
C ASP A 75 -11.62 -0.64 -5.72
N CYS A 76 -11.43 -0.23 -4.47
CA CYS A 76 -10.34 -0.69 -3.61
C CYS A 76 -10.85 -1.74 -2.63
N ILE A 77 -10.23 -2.92 -2.60
CA ILE A 77 -10.47 -3.94 -1.57
C ILE A 77 -9.30 -3.96 -0.60
N VAL A 78 -9.59 -3.86 0.68
CA VAL A 78 -8.60 -3.80 1.76
C VAL A 78 -8.73 -5.05 2.63
N ALA A 79 -7.66 -5.84 2.72
CA ALA A 79 -7.53 -6.88 3.73
C ALA A 79 -6.49 -6.44 4.76
N TYR A 80 -6.79 -6.54 6.05
CA TYR A 80 -5.85 -6.05 7.07
C TYR A 80 -4.59 -6.88 7.17
N GLU A 81 -4.67 -8.18 6.92
CA GLU A 81 -3.49 -9.04 6.87
C GLU A 81 -3.77 -10.32 6.07
N VAL A 82 -2.78 -10.79 5.33
CA VAL A 82 -2.71 -12.15 4.79
C VAL A 82 -2.20 -13.05 5.91
N SER A 83 -3.12 -13.75 6.58
CA SER A 83 -2.83 -14.62 7.71
C SER A 83 -4.02 -15.52 8.02
N ALA A 84 -3.75 -16.73 8.52
CA ALA A 84 -4.78 -17.65 9.02
C ALA A 84 -5.42 -17.20 10.34
N GLY A 85 -5.01 -16.06 10.90
CA GLY A 85 -5.59 -15.49 12.12
C GLY A 85 -7.07 -15.14 11.94
N SER A 86 -7.86 -15.31 13.01
CA SER A 86 -9.31 -15.07 13.01
C SER A 86 -9.70 -13.60 13.28
N TYR A 87 -8.82 -12.65 12.94
CA TYR A 87 -9.07 -11.23 13.15
C TYR A 87 -9.91 -10.63 12.01
N GLU A 88 -10.46 -9.44 12.25
CA GLU A 88 -11.28 -8.77 11.24
C GLU A 88 -10.51 -8.55 9.94
N ALA A 89 -11.13 -8.94 8.82
CA ALA A 89 -10.57 -8.76 7.47
C ALA A 89 -9.17 -9.37 7.28
N TYR A 90 -8.84 -10.37 8.08
CA TYR A 90 -7.72 -11.27 7.80
C TYR A 90 -8.22 -12.28 6.78
N ILE A 91 -7.41 -12.50 5.75
CA ILE A 91 -7.78 -13.39 4.66
C ILE A 91 -6.75 -14.51 4.52
N TRP A 92 -7.26 -15.71 4.27
CA TRP A 92 -6.47 -16.92 4.04
C TRP A 92 -7.22 -17.86 3.11
N GLY A 93 -6.50 -18.80 2.52
CA GLY A 93 -7.00 -19.85 1.64
C GLY A 93 -7.90 -19.33 0.53
N GLY A 94 -9.15 -19.80 0.50
CA GLY A 94 -10.11 -19.47 -0.56
C GLY A 94 -10.41 -17.98 -0.69
N ASP A 95 -10.43 -17.25 0.42
CA ASP A 95 -10.70 -15.82 0.41
C ASP A 95 -9.52 -15.03 -0.15
N LEU A 96 -8.28 -15.44 0.15
CA LEU A 96 -7.09 -14.85 -0.48
C LEU A 96 -7.05 -15.10 -1.98
N ARG A 97 -7.41 -16.31 -2.44
CA ARG A 97 -7.51 -16.61 -3.88
C ARG A 97 -8.57 -15.77 -4.58
N LEU A 98 -9.73 -15.57 -3.94
CA LEU A 98 -10.75 -14.67 -4.50
C LEU A 98 -10.27 -13.22 -4.53
N PHE A 99 -9.67 -12.75 -3.45
CA PHE A 99 -9.10 -11.40 -3.34
C PHE A 99 -8.09 -11.11 -4.45
N CYS A 100 -7.14 -12.01 -4.72
CA CYS A 100 -6.15 -11.79 -5.79
C CYS A 100 -6.79 -11.81 -7.19
N ARG A 101 -7.81 -12.66 -7.42
CA ARG A 101 -8.59 -12.64 -8.68
C ARG A 101 -9.39 -11.35 -8.87
N CYS A 102 -9.86 -10.72 -7.79
CA CYS A 102 -10.44 -9.39 -7.85
C CYS A 102 -9.40 -8.37 -8.35
N GLY A 103 -8.16 -8.45 -7.87
CA GLY A 103 -7.01 -7.69 -8.39
C GLY A 103 -6.87 -7.83 -9.91
N ARG A 104 -6.74 -9.07 -10.39
CA ARG A 104 -6.61 -9.37 -11.82
C ARG A 104 -7.78 -8.87 -12.69
N SER A 105 -8.95 -8.65 -12.11
CA SER A 105 -10.13 -8.12 -12.81
C SER A 105 -10.25 -6.59 -12.72
N GLY A 106 -9.16 -5.90 -12.35
CA GLY A 106 -9.05 -4.44 -12.38
C GLY A 106 -9.58 -3.74 -11.13
N ARG A 107 -9.71 -4.46 -9.99
CA ARG A 107 -9.90 -3.83 -8.68
C ARG A 107 -8.53 -3.58 -8.07
N ARG A 108 -8.40 -2.51 -7.28
CA ARG A 108 -7.21 -2.29 -6.48
C ARG A 108 -7.27 -3.20 -5.25
N ILE A 109 -6.21 -3.96 -4.98
CA ILE A 109 -6.13 -4.81 -3.80
C ILE A 109 -4.99 -4.35 -2.88
N VAL A 110 -5.29 -4.26 -1.59
CA VAL A 110 -4.35 -3.75 -0.58
C VAL A 110 -4.31 -4.68 0.61
N SER A 111 -3.11 -5.09 1.03
CA SER A 111 -2.96 -5.87 2.26
C SER A 111 -1.59 -5.72 2.93
N ASN A 112 -1.47 -6.36 4.10
CA ASN A 112 -0.22 -6.53 4.83
C ASN A 112 0.12 -8.02 4.93
N LEU A 113 1.38 -8.37 5.14
CA LEU A 113 1.79 -9.74 5.49
C LEU A 113 3.08 -9.79 6.30
N HIS A 114 3.37 -10.96 6.85
CA HIS A 114 4.62 -11.24 7.55
C HIS A 114 5.72 -11.71 6.58
N ALA A 115 6.20 -10.79 5.73
CA ALA A 115 7.29 -11.05 4.78
C ALA A 115 8.22 -9.85 4.71
N ASP A 116 9.53 -10.10 4.72
CA ASP A 116 10.56 -9.08 4.47
C ASP A 116 11.04 -9.09 3.00
N THR A 117 10.74 -10.16 2.26
CA THR A 117 11.13 -10.33 0.85
C THR A 117 9.97 -10.78 -0.03
N ILE A 118 10.15 -10.65 -1.36
CA ILE A 118 9.19 -11.13 -2.35
C ILE A 118 9.08 -12.66 -2.30
N GLU A 119 10.17 -13.36 -2.06
CA GLU A 119 10.19 -14.82 -1.97
C GLU A 119 9.35 -15.30 -0.78
N GLU A 120 9.50 -14.66 0.39
CA GLU A 120 8.65 -14.95 1.56
C GLU A 120 7.17 -14.61 1.32
N ALA A 121 6.90 -13.56 0.55
CA ALA A 121 5.54 -13.21 0.15
C ALA A 121 4.95 -14.23 -0.84
N GLU A 122 5.73 -14.68 -1.82
CA GLU A 122 5.34 -15.71 -2.79
C GLU A 122 5.12 -17.05 -2.10
N ASP A 123 5.96 -17.43 -1.14
CA ASP A 123 5.80 -18.65 -0.34
C ASP A 123 4.43 -18.66 0.36
N GLN A 124 4.09 -17.58 1.07
CA GLN A 124 2.81 -17.46 1.76
C GLN A 124 1.62 -17.39 0.79
N ILE A 125 1.67 -16.50 -0.22
CA ILE A 125 0.51 -16.23 -1.07
C ILE A 125 0.30 -17.34 -2.10
N VAL A 126 1.37 -17.75 -2.79
CA VAL A 126 1.29 -18.73 -3.88
C VAL A 126 1.40 -20.15 -3.35
N LYS A 127 2.46 -20.49 -2.61
CA LYS A 127 2.73 -21.90 -2.26
C LYS A 127 1.79 -22.40 -1.17
N GLU A 128 1.62 -21.64 -0.08
CA GLU A 128 0.76 -22.06 1.04
C GLU A 128 -0.73 -21.91 0.74
N ASN A 129 -1.12 -20.82 0.06
CA ASN A 129 -2.53 -20.50 -0.18
C ASN A 129 -3.06 -20.90 -1.56
N GLY A 130 -2.18 -21.36 -2.46
CA GLY A 130 -2.55 -21.79 -3.80
C GLY A 130 -3.08 -20.67 -4.69
N VAL A 131 -2.67 -19.42 -4.46
CA VAL A 131 -2.93 -18.31 -5.39
C VAL A 131 -2.11 -18.56 -6.65
N GLU A 132 -2.70 -18.40 -7.83
CA GLU A 132 -1.94 -18.51 -9.08
C GLU A 132 -0.92 -17.38 -9.18
N ARG A 133 0.29 -17.64 -9.69
CA ARG A 133 1.35 -16.63 -9.79
C ARG A 133 0.89 -15.35 -10.49
N ARG A 134 0.09 -15.47 -11.56
CA ARG A 134 -0.51 -14.32 -12.27
C ARG A 134 -1.45 -13.47 -11.42
N ASP A 135 -2.14 -14.08 -10.46
CA ASP A 135 -3.02 -13.37 -9.53
C ASP A 135 -2.19 -12.69 -8.43
N PHE A 136 -1.08 -13.29 -8.00
CA PHE A 136 -0.14 -12.65 -7.06
C PHE A 136 0.49 -11.39 -7.65
N LEU A 137 0.82 -11.40 -8.95
CA LEU A 137 1.32 -10.24 -9.68
C LEU A 137 0.30 -9.09 -9.81
N SER A 138 -0.94 -9.27 -9.31
CA SER A 138 -1.92 -8.19 -9.21
C SER A 138 -1.68 -7.28 -8.00
N PHE A 139 -0.78 -7.62 -7.07
CA PHE A 139 -0.20 -6.64 -6.16
C PHE A 139 0.91 -5.92 -6.94
N ASP A 140 0.63 -4.79 -7.56
CA ASP A 140 1.60 -4.11 -8.44
C ASP A 140 2.86 -3.63 -7.69
N ILE A 141 2.76 -3.44 -6.37
CA ILE A 141 3.81 -2.87 -5.51
C ILE A 141 3.99 -3.70 -4.24
N PHE A 142 5.25 -3.92 -3.83
CA PHE A 142 5.60 -4.47 -2.51
C PHE A 142 6.51 -3.53 -1.72
N LEU A 143 6.14 -3.28 -0.47
CA LEU A 143 6.77 -2.33 0.45
C LEU A 143 7.24 -3.04 1.73
N PRO A 144 8.46 -3.59 1.76
CA PRO A 144 9.03 -4.15 2.98
C PRO A 144 9.45 -3.03 3.95
N ILE A 145 8.99 -3.12 5.19
CA ILE A 145 9.36 -2.22 6.28
C ILE A 145 10.46 -2.87 7.11
N ARG A 146 11.62 -2.21 7.17
CA ARG A 146 12.69 -2.57 8.09
C ARG A 146 12.54 -1.82 9.41
N VAL A 147 12.62 -2.56 10.50
CA VAL A 147 12.64 -2.00 11.86
C VAL A 147 14.08 -2.01 12.37
N ARG A 148 14.60 -0.85 12.75
CA ARG A 148 15.94 -0.70 13.34
C ARG A 148 15.82 -0.10 14.74
N SER A 149 16.55 -0.66 15.70
CA SER A 149 16.70 -0.06 17.03
C SER A 149 18.02 0.70 17.08
N ARG A 150 17.99 2.01 17.33
CA ARG A 150 19.20 2.83 17.52
C ARG A 150 19.03 3.73 18.74
N LEU A 151 19.93 3.58 19.73
CA LEU A 151 20.05 4.49 20.88
C LEU A 151 18.70 4.87 21.52
N LYS A 152 17.90 3.85 21.90
CA LYS A 152 16.55 3.98 22.50
C LYS A 152 15.42 4.45 21.57
N ARG A 153 15.68 4.69 20.28
CA ARG A 153 14.65 5.01 19.28
C ARG A 153 14.44 3.85 18.31
N ILE A 154 13.17 3.52 18.05
CA ILE A 154 12.78 2.56 17.01
C ILE A 154 12.55 3.34 15.72
N GLU A 155 13.32 3.04 14.68
CA GLU A 155 13.13 3.55 13.34
C GLU A 155 12.43 2.51 12.46
N ARG A 156 11.48 2.96 11.66
CA ARG A 156 10.75 2.15 10.67
C ARG A 156 11.02 2.77 9.32
N ARG A 157 11.55 2.01 8.36
CA ARG A 157 11.95 2.53 7.04
C ARG A 157 11.55 1.59 5.91
N VAL A 158 11.09 2.18 4.80
CA VAL A 158 10.97 1.52 3.51
C VAL A 158 12.24 1.82 2.71
N ASP A 159 13.25 0.95 2.86
CA ASP A 159 14.55 1.12 2.22
C ASP A 159 14.52 0.72 0.72
N SER A 160 13.54 -0.08 0.32
CA SER A 160 13.38 -0.62 -1.03
C SER A 160 11.90 -0.68 -1.39
N ILE A 161 11.58 -0.45 -2.66
CA ILE A 161 10.24 -0.62 -3.22
C ILE A 161 10.36 -1.60 -4.37
N TYR A 162 9.46 -2.57 -4.48
CA TYR A 162 9.42 -3.50 -5.58
C TYR A 162 8.15 -3.29 -6.39
N VAL A 163 8.24 -3.46 -7.71
CA VAL A 163 7.13 -3.37 -8.65
C VAL A 163 7.08 -4.57 -9.57
N VAL A 164 5.90 -4.83 -10.12
CA VAL A 164 5.72 -5.78 -11.21
C VAL A 164 5.99 -5.10 -12.54
N GLU A 165 6.99 -5.59 -13.27
CA GLU A 165 7.32 -5.23 -14.65
C GLU A 165 7.59 -6.51 -15.44
N ASP A 166 7.06 -6.63 -16.66
CA ASP A 166 7.21 -7.83 -17.51
C ASP A 166 6.94 -9.16 -16.76
N GLU A 167 5.85 -9.17 -15.98
CA GLU A 167 5.42 -10.30 -15.14
C GLU A 167 6.43 -10.73 -14.05
N ARG A 168 7.31 -9.81 -13.63
CA ARG A 168 8.35 -10.07 -12.63
C ARG A 168 8.45 -8.95 -11.62
N TRP A 169 8.83 -9.33 -10.40
CA TRP A 169 9.15 -8.37 -9.35
C TRP A 169 10.55 -7.81 -9.55
N LEU A 170 10.64 -6.49 -9.73
CA LEU A 170 11.88 -5.75 -9.86
C LEU A 170 11.95 -4.68 -8.77
N MET A 171 13.17 -4.38 -8.30
CA MET A 171 13.37 -3.27 -7.38
C MET A 171 13.21 -1.96 -8.15
N ALA A 172 12.25 -1.14 -7.75
CA ALA A 172 12.00 0.16 -8.34
C ALA A 172 13.11 1.14 -7.99
N THR A 173 13.38 2.05 -8.93
CA THR A 173 14.14 3.28 -8.67
C THR A 173 13.17 4.45 -8.78
N PRO A 174 12.63 4.96 -7.65
CA PRO A 174 11.69 6.07 -7.69
C PRO A 174 12.27 7.27 -8.43
N ASP A 175 11.64 7.69 -9.51
CA ASP A 175 12.04 8.80 -10.36
C ASP A 175 11.03 9.95 -10.29
N ALA A 176 11.42 11.13 -10.76
CA ALA A 176 10.64 12.35 -10.65
C ALA A 176 10.14 12.81 -12.03
N GLY A 177 9.10 12.14 -12.54
CA GLY A 177 8.32 12.62 -13.68
C GLY A 177 7.49 13.86 -13.33
N PRO A 178 6.79 14.47 -14.30
CA PRO A 178 6.02 15.70 -14.06
C PRO A 178 4.92 15.55 -12.99
N ARG A 179 4.24 14.39 -12.96
CA ARG A 179 3.18 14.09 -11.96
C ARG A 179 3.79 13.88 -10.58
N GLU A 180 4.92 13.18 -10.51
CA GLU A 180 5.67 12.98 -9.28
C GLU A 180 6.18 14.31 -8.74
N GLN A 181 6.73 15.20 -9.56
CA GLN A 181 7.16 16.54 -9.14
C GLN A 181 6.01 17.35 -8.56
N LYS A 182 4.81 17.27 -9.16
CA LYS A 182 3.60 17.90 -8.61
C LYS A 182 3.22 17.32 -7.24
N CYS A 183 3.28 16.01 -7.08
CA CYS A 183 3.06 15.36 -5.78
C CYS A 183 4.15 15.72 -4.76
N GLN A 184 5.42 15.84 -5.17
CA GLN A 184 6.53 16.27 -4.30
C GLN A 184 6.26 17.68 -3.77
N GLY A 185 5.96 18.63 -4.65
CA GLY A 185 5.63 20.01 -4.25
C GLY A 185 4.43 20.09 -3.32
N PHE A 186 3.42 19.23 -3.52
CA PHE A 186 2.29 19.10 -2.59
C PHE A 186 2.73 18.65 -1.19
N PHE A 187 3.51 17.57 -1.09
CA PHE A 187 3.97 17.06 0.20
C PHE A 187 4.92 18.03 0.91
N GLU A 188 5.79 18.70 0.16
CA GLU A 188 6.66 19.77 0.68
C GLU A 188 5.84 20.94 1.22
N SER A 189 4.80 21.38 0.52
CA SER A 189 3.87 22.42 1.02
C SER A 189 3.21 22.01 2.33
N CYS A 190 2.71 20.77 2.41
CA CYS A 190 2.13 20.24 3.65
C CYS A 190 3.13 20.21 4.81
N LEU A 191 4.39 19.82 4.55
CA LEU A 191 5.45 19.83 5.55
C LEU A 191 5.75 21.25 6.04
N LEU A 192 5.90 22.20 5.10
CA LEU A 192 6.18 23.61 5.41
C LEU A 192 5.06 24.27 6.22
N GLU A 193 3.81 23.93 5.91
CA GLU A 193 2.63 24.46 6.59
C GLU A 193 2.24 23.68 7.86
N GLY A 194 2.92 22.56 8.16
CA GLY A 194 2.62 21.72 9.32
C GLY A 194 1.30 20.93 9.21
N VAL A 195 0.84 20.68 7.99
CA VAL A 195 -0.41 19.98 7.69
C VAL A 195 -0.19 18.47 7.72
N LYS A 196 -0.62 17.82 8.79
CA LYS A 196 -0.32 16.39 9.04
C LYS A 196 -1.53 15.53 9.32
N ARG A 197 -2.63 16.14 9.76
CA ARG A 197 -3.86 15.41 10.05
C ARG A 197 -4.35 14.73 8.78
N ILE A 198 -4.60 13.42 8.86
CA ILE A 198 -4.98 12.63 7.69
C ILE A 198 -6.20 13.19 6.96
N GLU A 199 -7.18 13.74 7.69
CA GLU A 199 -8.37 14.33 7.07
C GLU A 199 -8.04 15.60 6.26
N GLU A 200 -7.17 16.45 6.78
CA GLU A 200 -6.77 17.69 6.11
C GLU A 200 -5.85 17.41 4.91
N VAL A 201 -4.88 16.50 5.09
CA VAL A 201 -4.02 16.03 3.99
C VAL A 201 -4.89 15.41 2.88
N ARG A 202 -5.90 14.61 3.24
CA ARG A 202 -6.84 14.01 2.28
C ARG A 202 -7.65 15.06 1.53
N GLU A 203 -8.19 16.05 2.23
CA GLU A 203 -8.97 17.13 1.62
C GLU A 203 -8.15 17.89 0.57
N ARG A 204 -6.90 18.23 0.90
CA ARG A 204 -6.00 18.91 -0.04
C ARG A 204 -5.54 17.99 -1.18
N TRP A 205 -5.28 16.72 -0.88
CA TRP A 205 -4.93 15.71 -1.88
C TRP A 205 -6.00 15.57 -2.95
N VAL A 206 -7.27 15.46 -2.56
CA VAL A 206 -8.41 15.34 -3.51
C VAL A 206 -8.46 16.53 -4.47
N ARG A 207 -8.16 17.74 -4.00
CA ARG A 207 -8.10 18.94 -4.85
C ARG A 207 -6.94 18.86 -5.86
N LEU A 208 -5.75 18.48 -5.41
CA LEU A 208 -4.58 18.32 -6.29
C LEU A 208 -4.80 17.22 -7.34
N ALA A 209 -5.34 16.08 -6.90
CA ALA A 209 -5.43 14.86 -7.66
C ALA A 209 -6.45 14.91 -8.81
N THR A 210 -7.32 15.92 -8.83
CA THR A 210 -8.20 16.19 -10.00
C THR A 210 -7.40 16.50 -11.26
N ASP A 211 -6.17 17.00 -11.09
CA ASP A 211 -5.30 17.47 -12.16
C ASP A 211 -4.01 16.61 -12.27
N LEU A 212 -4.03 15.36 -11.79
CA LEU A 212 -2.90 14.41 -11.87
C LEU A 212 -3.00 13.50 -13.08
#